data_AF-A0A2T2SUI0-F1
#
_entry.id   AF-A0A2T2SUI0-F1
#
_cell.length_a   1.000
_cell.length_b   1.000
_cell.length_c   1.000
_cell.angle_alpha   90.00
_cell.angle_beta   90.00
_cell.angle_gamma   90.00
#
_symmetry.space_group_name_H-M   'P 1'
#
loop_
_entity.id
_entity.type
_entity.pdbx_description
1 polymer ?
#
loop_
_entity_poly.entity_id
_entity_poly.type
_entity_poly.pdbx_seq_one_letter_code
_entity_poly.pdbx_strand_id
1 'polypeptide(L)'
;MNNAYPETPTPENEPTLSYAPGSEERRSVQKRLRELREQTIEIPAFIGGEPVYPEPTSEVVPPHDHQHLLGRVHQSGADEVEDAIDAALDAKAEWAAMDFPDRAAIFLRAAD
;
A
#
# COMPACT_ATOMS: atom_id res chain seq x y z
N MET A 1 -21.92 1.65 -22.54
CA MET A 1 -21.09 1.44 -23.74
C MET A 1 -20.44 2.75 -24.09
N ASN A 2 -19.12 2.82 -23.91
CA ASN A 2 -18.32 3.97 -24.28
C ASN A 2 -18.02 3.91 -25.80
N ASN A 3 -18.38 4.94 -26.56
CA ASN A 3 -18.21 4.98 -28.03
C ASN A 3 -16.82 5.52 -28.41
N ALA A 4 -15.78 5.09 -27.71
CA ALA A 4 -14.40 5.53 -27.88
C ALA A 4 -13.43 4.34 -27.86
N TYR A 5 -12.26 4.50 -28.48
CA TYR A 5 -11.12 3.59 -28.35
C TYR A 5 -10.09 4.26 -27.44
N PRO A 6 -10.18 4.07 -26.12
CA PRO A 6 -9.28 4.73 -25.17
C PRO A 6 -7.87 4.17 -25.27
N GLU A 7 -6.88 5.05 -25.23
CA GLU A 7 -5.46 4.72 -25.10
C GLU A 7 -4.96 5.17 -23.72
N THR A 8 -4.07 4.39 -23.12
CA THR A 8 -3.40 4.79 -21.88
C THR A 8 -2.28 5.79 -22.18
N PRO A 9 -1.91 6.68 -21.24
CA PRO A 9 -0.73 7.52 -21.39
C PRO A 9 0.52 6.69 -21.72
N THR A 10 1.41 7.24 -22.54
CA THR A 10 2.71 6.61 -22.82
C THR A 10 3.50 6.53 -21.51
N PRO A 11 3.94 5.33 -21.07
CA PRO A 11 4.71 5.21 -19.84
C PRO A 11 6.12 5.76 -20.06
N GLU A 12 6.58 6.57 -19.11
CA GLU A 12 7.97 7.03 -19.01
C GLU A 12 8.57 6.51 -17.71
N ASN A 13 9.89 6.31 -17.67
CA ASN A 13 10.54 5.92 -16.43
C ASN A 13 10.55 7.09 -15.44
N GLU A 14 10.12 6.83 -14.20
CA GLU A 14 10.17 7.81 -13.13
C GLU A 14 11.61 8.29 -12.90
N PRO A 15 11.88 9.62 -12.92
CA PRO A 15 13.22 10.16 -12.74
C PRO A 15 13.82 9.79 -11.38
N THR A 16 15.07 9.33 -11.37
CA THR A 16 15.80 9.15 -10.11
C THR A 16 16.25 10.49 -9.55
N LEU A 17 15.81 10.81 -8.34
CA LEU A 17 16.20 12.04 -7.65
C LEU A 17 17.62 11.93 -7.06
N SER A 18 18.30 13.07 -6.93
CA SER A 18 19.71 13.12 -6.52
C SER A 18 19.95 12.99 -5.02
N TYR A 19 19.01 13.48 -4.19
CA TYR A 19 19.16 13.61 -2.73
C TYR A 19 20.45 14.35 -2.31
N ALA A 20 20.91 15.28 -3.16
CA ALA A 20 22.09 16.10 -2.91
C ALA A 20 21.96 16.92 -1.62
N PRO A 21 23.08 17.29 -0.97
CA PRO A 21 23.04 18.17 0.20
C PRO A 21 22.27 19.46 -0.07
N GLY A 22 21.23 19.72 0.74
CA GLY A 22 20.40 20.92 0.61
C GLY A 22 19.23 20.81 -0.37
N SER A 23 19.06 19.70 -1.09
CA SER A 23 17.91 19.50 -1.98
C SER A 23 16.59 19.29 -1.22
N GLU A 24 15.46 19.57 -1.87
CA GLU A 24 14.14 19.50 -1.23
C GLU A 24 13.73 18.05 -0.96
N GLU A 25 14.01 17.13 -1.89
CA GLU A 25 13.74 15.71 -1.74
C GLU A 25 14.51 15.11 -0.56
N ARG A 26 15.74 15.57 -0.31
CA ARG A 26 16.53 15.14 0.85
C ARG A 26 15.89 15.63 2.15
N ARG A 27 15.44 16.89 2.19
CA ARG A 27 14.76 17.44 3.38
C ARG A 27 13.45 16.70 3.65
N SER A 28 12.69 16.38 2.60
CA SER A 28 11.43 15.62 2.67
C SER A 28 11.65 14.23 3.28
N VAL A 29 12.61 13.46 2.74
CA VAL A 29 12.95 12.13 3.28
C VAL A 29 13.43 12.20 4.73
N GLN A 30 14.30 13.16 5.06
CA GLN A 30 14.77 13.33 6.43
C GLN A 30 13.65 13.68 7.40
N LYS A 31 12.67 14.49 6.98
CA LYS A 31 11.47 14.79 7.77
C LYS A 31 10.65 13.52 7.98
N ARG A 32 10.34 12.78 6.91
CA ARG A 32 9.53 11.57 7.00
C ARG A 32 10.18 10.47 7.84
N LEU A 33 11.51 10.31 7.75
CA LEU A 33 12.25 9.37 8.59
C LEU A 33 12.13 9.69 10.08
N ARG A 34 12.17 10.98 10.46
CA ARG A 34 11.96 11.39 11.86
C ARG A 34 10.52 11.10 12.30
N GLU A 35 9.54 11.51 11.51
CA GLU A 35 8.12 11.28 11.82
C GLU A 35 7.80 9.79 12.00
N LEU A 36 8.32 8.93 11.12
CA LEU A 36 8.11 7.48 11.21
C LEU A 36 8.79 6.85 12.43
N ARG A 37 9.97 7.35 12.82
CA ARG A 37 10.67 6.88 14.03
C ARG A 37 10.04 7.39 15.33
N GLU A 38 9.21 8.42 15.29
CA GLU A 38 8.48 8.92 16.46
C GLU A 38 7.15 8.19 16.67
N GLN A 39 6.74 7.35 15.72
CA GLN A 39 5.47 6.65 15.73
C GLN A 39 5.70 5.15 15.95
N THR A 40 4.80 4.54 16.72
CA THR A 40 4.61 3.09 16.76
C THR A 40 3.21 2.81 16.25
N ILE A 41 3.09 2.05 15.16
CA ILE A 41 1.81 1.76 14.50
C ILE A 41 1.36 0.32 14.71
N GLU A 42 0.05 0.11 14.70
CA GLU A 42 -0.53 -1.22 14.53
C GLU A 42 -0.73 -1.47 13.03
N ILE A 43 -0.37 -2.66 12.56
CA ILE A 43 -0.46 -3.10 11.18
C ILE A 43 -1.50 -4.23 11.13
N PRO A 44 -2.77 -3.91 10.86
CA PRO A 44 -3.83 -4.91 10.75
C PRO A 44 -3.75 -5.66 9.40
N ALA A 45 -4.47 -6.77 9.32
CA ALA A 45 -4.88 -7.32 8.02
C ALA A 45 -6.01 -6.46 7.46
N PHE A 46 -6.08 -6.27 6.14
CA PHE A 46 -7.22 -5.62 5.49
C PHE A 46 -8.01 -6.65 4.68
N ILE A 47 -9.25 -6.90 5.06
CA ILE A 47 -10.13 -7.90 4.46
C ILE A 47 -11.42 -7.21 4.03
N GLY A 48 -11.77 -7.31 2.75
CA GLY A 48 -12.97 -6.63 2.21
C GLY A 48 -12.95 -5.10 2.33
N GLY A 49 -11.78 -4.50 2.53
CA GLY A 49 -11.63 -3.05 2.77
C GLY A 49 -11.64 -2.63 4.24
N GLU A 50 -11.86 -3.56 5.17
CA GLU A 50 -11.92 -3.28 6.61
C GLU A 50 -10.67 -3.79 7.34
N PRO A 51 -10.18 -3.08 8.36
CA PRO A 51 -9.05 -3.53 9.16
C PRO A 51 -9.48 -4.60 10.18
N VAL A 52 -8.74 -5.71 10.22
CA VAL A 52 -8.91 -6.83 11.15
C VAL A 52 -7.63 -7.00 11.96
N TYR A 53 -7.78 -7.26 13.27
CA TYR A 53 -6.70 -7.24 14.25
C TYR A 53 -6.53 -8.62 14.92
N PRO A 54 -6.17 -9.69 14.19
CA PRO A 54 -5.98 -11.01 14.77
C PRO A 54 -4.77 -11.10 15.69
N GLU A 55 -4.80 -12.04 16.62
CA GLU A 55 -3.65 -12.41 17.45
C GLU A 55 -3.07 -13.75 16.98
N PRO A 56 -1.75 -13.99 17.11
CA PRO A 56 -0.78 -13.15 17.79
C PRO A 56 -0.27 -11.96 16.96
N THR A 57 0.39 -11.01 17.62
CA THR A 57 1.16 -9.95 16.94
C THR A 57 2.66 -10.28 16.85
N SER A 58 3.34 -9.70 15.85
CA SER A 58 4.81 -9.70 15.74
C SER A 58 5.36 -8.28 15.67
N GLU A 59 6.53 -8.03 16.25
CA GLU A 59 7.15 -6.70 16.22
C GLU A 59 7.80 -6.41 14.87
N VAL A 60 7.64 -5.17 14.40
CA VAL A 60 8.32 -4.62 13.23
C VAL A 60 9.36 -3.62 13.70
N VAL A 61 10.63 -3.94 13.45
CA VAL A 61 11.80 -3.18 13.86
C VAL A 61 12.70 -2.88 12.66
N PRO A 62 13.44 -1.76 12.64
CA PRO A 62 14.37 -1.47 11.57
C PRO A 62 15.59 -2.41 11.68
N PRO A 63 16.05 -3.05 10.59
CA PRO A 63 17.17 -3.99 10.64
C PRO A 63 18.49 -3.41 11.17
N HIS A 64 18.68 -2.10 11.07
CA HIS A 64 19.88 -1.40 11.53
C HIS A 64 19.81 -0.95 13.00
N ASP A 65 18.65 -1.07 13.66
CA ASP A 65 18.41 -0.66 15.04
C ASP A 65 17.26 -1.48 15.64
N HIS A 66 17.53 -2.77 15.87
CA HIS A 66 16.53 -3.76 16.27
C HIS A 66 15.92 -3.51 17.66
N GLN A 67 16.38 -2.52 18.42
CA GLN A 67 15.80 -2.13 19.72
C GLN A 67 14.67 -1.10 19.54
N HIS A 68 14.56 -0.48 18.37
CA HIS A 68 13.54 0.51 18.08
C HIS A 68 12.29 -0.13 17.48
N LEU A 69 11.14 0.10 18.11
CA LEU A 69 9.86 -0.45 17.69
C LEU A 69 9.12 0.51 16.74
N LEU A 70 8.96 0.10 15.48
CA LEU A 70 8.17 0.85 14.48
C LEU A 70 6.70 0.47 14.51
N GLY A 71 6.38 -0.77 14.87
CA GLY A 71 5.00 -1.21 14.94
C GLY A 71 4.82 -2.66 15.33
N ARG A 72 3.56 -3.08 15.41
CA ARG A 72 3.15 -4.48 15.60
C ARG A 72 2.26 -4.90 14.44
N VAL A 73 2.55 -6.06 13.86
CA VAL A 73 1.74 -6.65 12.79
C VAL A 73 0.91 -7.79 13.34
N HIS A 74 -0.40 -7.71 13.10
CA HIS A 74 -1.35 -8.75 13.45
C HIS A 74 -1.22 -9.93 12.48
N GLN A 75 -1.01 -11.13 13.02
CA GLN A 75 -0.82 -12.34 12.22
C GLN A 75 -2.16 -12.98 11.92
N SER A 76 -2.55 -13.02 10.64
CA SER A 76 -3.75 -13.71 10.18
C SER A 76 -3.66 -15.23 10.40
N GLY A 77 -4.70 -15.80 10.99
CA GLY A 77 -4.91 -17.24 11.12
C GLY A 77 -5.66 -17.83 9.93
N ALA A 78 -6.15 -19.06 10.10
CA ALA A 78 -6.92 -19.75 9.06
C ALA A 78 -8.24 -19.02 8.75
N ASP A 79 -8.94 -18.57 9.79
CA ASP A 79 -10.24 -17.89 9.68
C ASP A 79 -10.10 -16.59 8.87
N GLU A 80 -9.11 -15.75 9.18
CA GLU A 80 -8.87 -14.52 8.41
C GLU A 80 -8.47 -14.80 6.95
N VAL A 81 -7.81 -15.94 6.67
CA VAL A 81 -7.48 -16.32 5.30
C VAL A 81 -8.74 -16.75 4.54
N GLU A 82 -9.64 -17.49 5.17
CA GLU A 82 -10.94 -17.86 4.58
C GLU A 82 -11.78 -16.60 4.31
N ASP A 83 -11.89 -15.70 5.28
CA ASP A 83 -12.58 -14.41 5.12
C ASP A 83 -11.99 -13.58 3.99
N ALA A 84 -10.66 -13.57 3.84
CA ALA A 84 -9.97 -12.87 2.75
C ALA A 84 -10.28 -13.48 1.38
N ILE A 85 -10.38 -14.81 1.28
CA ILE A 85 -10.75 -15.51 0.05
C ILE A 85 -12.18 -15.15 -0.34
N ASP A 86 -13.11 -15.24 0.60
CA ASP A 86 -14.52 -14.96 0.35
C ASP A 86 -14.72 -13.50 -0.06
N ALA A 87 -14.11 -12.56 0.65
CA ALA A 87 -14.16 -11.13 0.28
C ALA A 87 -13.60 -10.87 -1.13
N ALA A 88 -12.53 -11.55 -1.53
CA ALA A 88 -11.98 -11.42 -2.88
C ALA A 88 -12.90 -12.03 -3.95
N LEU A 89 -13.56 -13.16 -3.66
CA LEU A 89 -14.52 -13.80 -4.56
C LEU A 89 -15.78 -12.95 -4.73
N ASP A 90 -16.26 -12.32 -3.66
CA ASP A 90 -17.41 -11.42 -3.69
C ASP A 90 -17.14 -10.18 -4.56
N ALA A 91 -15.96 -9.56 -4.40
CA ALA A 91 -15.57 -8.38 -5.18
C ALA A 91 -15.26 -8.69 -6.66
N LYS A 92 -15.01 -9.95 -7.00
CA LYS A 92 -14.53 -10.36 -8.34
C LYS A 92 -15.47 -9.96 -9.46
N ALA A 93 -16.78 -10.14 -9.27
CA ALA A 93 -17.75 -9.90 -10.34
C ALA A 93 -17.80 -8.41 -10.72
N GLU A 94 -17.82 -7.52 -9.73
CA GLU A 94 -17.82 -6.08 -9.93
C GLU A 94 -16.51 -5.60 -10.55
N TRP A 95 -15.36 -6.00 -9.98
CA TRP A 95 -14.05 -5.63 -10.51
C TRP A 95 -13.85 -6.09 -11.95
N ALA A 96 -14.27 -7.31 -12.29
CA ALA A 96 -14.13 -7.85 -13.64
C ALA A 96 -15.08 -7.18 -14.64
N ALA A 97 -16.23 -6.65 -14.18
CA ALA A 97 -17.20 -5.94 -15.00
C ALA A 97 -16.78 -4.50 -15.32
N MET A 98 -15.80 -3.94 -14.61
CA MET A 98 -15.25 -2.62 -14.90
C MET A 98 -14.61 -2.57 -16.30
N ASP A 99 -14.88 -1.49 -17.02
CA ASP A 99 -14.21 -1.19 -18.29
C ASP A 99 -12.70 -1.08 -18.04
N PHE A 100 -11.90 -1.54 -19.01
CA PHE A 100 -10.44 -1.48 -18.95
C PHE A 100 -9.89 -0.08 -18.55
N PRO A 101 -10.31 1.05 -19.17
CA PRO A 101 -9.80 2.36 -18.79
C PRO A 101 -10.07 2.72 -17.33
N ASP A 102 -11.19 2.31 -16.75
CA ASP A 102 -11.52 2.61 -15.35
C ASP A 102 -10.61 1.85 -14.39
N ARG A 103 -10.30 0.58 -14.70
CA ARG A 103 -9.31 -0.19 -13.94
C ARG A 103 -7.90 0.37 -14.10
N ALA A 104 -7.52 0.74 -15.32
CA ALA A 104 -6.21 1.35 -15.58
C ALA A 104 -6.04 2.67 -14.82
N ALA A 105 -7.10 3.49 -14.74
CA ALA A 105 -7.07 4.76 -14.03
C ALA A 105 -6.74 4.63 -12.54
N ILE A 106 -7.12 3.52 -11.88
CA ILE A 106 -6.77 3.26 -10.48
C ILE A 106 -5.24 3.13 -10.32
N PHE A 107 -4.59 2.40 -11.22
CA PHE A 107 -3.13 2.23 -11.18
C PHE A 107 -2.38 3.48 -11.63
N LEU A 108 -2.89 4.20 -12.64
CA LEU A 108 -2.31 5.47 -13.08
C LEU A 108 -2.35 6.51 -11.94
N ARG A 109 -3.49 6.63 -11.26
CA ARG A 109 -3.62 7.51 -10.09
C ARG A 109 -2.72 7.09 -8.92
N ALA A 110 -2.42 5.80 -8.77
CA ALA A 110 -1.50 5.33 -7.75
C ALA A 110 -0.02 5.58 -8.09
N ALA A 111 0.30 5.85 -9.35
CA ALA A 111 1.64 6.17 -9.82
C ALA A 111 1.98 7.67 -9.72
N ASP A 112 0.98 8.54 -9.86
CA ASP A 112 1.08 10.00 -9.68
C ASP A 112 1.31 10.43 -8.21
#